data_AF-A0A7J9MGU6-F1
#
_entry.id   AF-A0A7J9MGU6-F1
#
_cell.length_a   1.000
_cell.length_b   1.000
_cell.length_c   1.000
_cell.angle_alpha   90.00
_cell.angle_beta   90.00
_cell.angle_gamma   90.00
#
_symmetry.space_group_name_H-M   'P 1'
#
loop_
_entity.id
_entity.type
_entity.pdbx_description
1 polymer ?
#
loop_
_entity_poly.entity_id
_entity_poly.type
_entity_poly.pdbx_seq_one_letter_code
_entity_poly.pdbx_strand_id
1 'polypeptide(L)'
;MRRRSKLTFHKGYLFALVLPLLIVFIYFSIDIRSLFTSDISSFKFNTVSDQIRESQLQALHLLNQQQSSLLSIWNHTFVNSNNITTVQFDDIKATLLTQITLNKHMQQILLSPYKAGDTLQNGTALDPSSAGYSFHRCRKVDQKFSERRTIEWKPRRNKFLFAICMSGQMSNHLICLEKHMFFAAILNRALVIPSSRFDYQYNRVLDIEHINDCIGKKVVVPFEDFMKLKKNHAHIDKFICYFSTPQPCYMDEEHLKKLKSLGISLGKLEAAWKNEDVKNPSRKTVKDVEEKFGSDDDVIAVGDVYFADLERDWVLQPGGPIAHKCKTLIEPSKLILLTAERFIQTFLGSNFIALHFRRHGFLKFCNAKKPSCFYPIPQAADCITRMVERANSPVIYLSTDAAGSETGLLQSMIMLNGKTIPLVKRPPRNSAEKWDALLYRHGLEGDSQVR
;
A
#
# COMPACT_ATOMS: atom_id res chain seq x y z
N MET A 1 32.04 -55.53 -54.88
CA MET A 1 32.46 -54.42 -54.00
C MET A 1 31.24 -53.73 -53.41
N ARG A 2 30.97 -53.89 -52.10
CA ARG A 2 29.84 -53.26 -51.39
C ARG A 2 30.41 -52.28 -50.37
N ARG A 3 30.32 -50.96 -50.62
CA ARG A 3 30.79 -49.90 -49.72
C ARG A 3 29.80 -49.73 -48.57
N ARG A 4 30.24 -50.01 -47.33
CA ARG A 4 29.55 -49.62 -46.09
C ARG A 4 29.97 -48.20 -45.71
N SER A 5 29.03 -47.25 -45.66
CA SER A 5 29.26 -45.97 -44.98
C SER A 5 29.00 -46.14 -43.48
N LYS A 6 30.05 -45.97 -42.67
CA LYS A 6 29.92 -45.83 -41.21
C LYS A 6 29.40 -44.43 -40.89
N LEU A 7 28.20 -44.33 -40.33
CA LEU A 7 27.71 -43.08 -39.73
C LEU A 7 28.32 -42.96 -38.32
N THR A 8 29.27 -42.06 -38.14
CA THR A 8 29.85 -41.71 -36.84
C THR A 8 28.94 -40.71 -36.13
N PHE A 9 28.16 -41.20 -35.17
CA PHE A 9 27.35 -40.35 -34.28
C PHE A 9 28.26 -39.65 -33.25
N HIS A 10 28.37 -38.32 -33.36
CA HIS A 10 29.07 -37.49 -32.37
C HIS A 10 28.22 -37.39 -31.09
N LYS A 11 28.73 -37.93 -29.97
CA LYS A 11 28.05 -37.97 -28.65
C LYS A 11 27.59 -36.60 -28.11
N GLY A 12 28.15 -35.48 -28.61
CA GLY A 12 27.78 -34.12 -28.19
C GLY A 12 26.42 -33.64 -28.69
N TYR A 13 25.98 -34.08 -29.88
CA TYR A 13 24.69 -33.67 -30.45
C TYR A 13 23.50 -34.33 -29.74
N LEU A 14 23.70 -35.56 -29.25
CA LEU A 14 22.68 -36.25 -28.46
C LEU A 14 22.43 -35.52 -27.13
N PHE A 15 23.48 -35.01 -26.48
CA PHE A 15 23.35 -34.22 -25.26
C PHE A 15 22.64 -32.89 -25.50
N ALA A 16 22.94 -32.20 -26.60
CA ALA A 16 22.32 -30.92 -26.94
C ALA A 16 20.82 -31.03 -27.26
N LEU A 17 20.36 -32.19 -27.77
CA LEU A 17 18.93 -32.44 -28.03
C LEU A 17 18.20 -33.04 -26.81
N VAL A 18 18.86 -33.93 -26.07
CA VAL A 18 18.24 -34.64 -24.95
C VAL A 18 18.14 -33.76 -23.70
N LEU A 19 19.15 -32.92 -23.42
CA LEU A 19 19.18 -32.12 -22.19
C LEU A 19 18.02 -31.09 -22.11
N PRO A 20 17.68 -30.33 -23.17
CA PRO A 20 16.53 -29.42 -23.13
C PRO A 20 15.21 -30.16 -22.99
N LEU A 21 15.06 -31.30 -23.66
CA LEU A 21 13.86 -32.15 -23.56
C LEU A 21 13.70 -32.75 -22.16
N LEU A 22 14.80 -33.13 -21.50
CA LEU A 22 14.81 -33.62 -20.13
C LEU A 22 14.47 -32.51 -19.13
N ILE A 23 14.96 -31.28 -19.34
CA ILE A 23 14.60 -30.12 -18.52
C ILE A 23 13.12 -29.78 -18.67
N VAL A 24 12.58 -29.80 -19.89
CA VAL A 24 11.14 -29.59 -20.15
C VAL A 24 10.32 -30.71 -19.50
N PHE A 25 10.73 -31.96 -19.65
CA PHE A 25 10.02 -33.10 -19.04
C PHE A 25 10.06 -33.05 -17.51
N ILE A 26 11.18 -32.63 -16.91
CA ILE A 26 11.30 -32.40 -15.46
C ILE A 26 10.45 -31.20 -15.03
N TYR A 27 10.43 -30.11 -15.81
CA TYR A 27 9.61 -28.93 -15.51
C TYR A 27 8.11 -29.24 -15.55
N PHE A 28 7.67 -30.13 -16.44
CA PHE A 28 6.26 -30.57 -16.53
C PHE A 28 5.92 -31.77 -15.62
N SER A 29 6.91 -32.55 -15.17
CA SER A 29 6.72 -33.70 -14.27
C SER A 29 6.91 -33.37 -12.79
N ILE A 30 7.62 -32.28 -12.46
CA ILE A 30 7.66 -31.76 -11.10
C ILE A 30 6.38 -30.95 -10.89
N ASP A 31 5.45 -31.53 -10.12
CA ASP A 31 4.37 -30.75 -9.53
C ASP A 31 5.01 -29.75 -8.54
N ILE A 32 5.27 -28.53 -9.00
CA ILE A 32 5.84 -27.44 -8.21
C ILE A 32 4.90 -27.07 -7.04
N ARG A 33 3.66 -27.61 -6.99
CA ARG A 33 2.81 -27.56 -5.80
C ARG A 33 3.39 -28.35 -4.62
N SER A 34 4.14 -29.43 -4.87
CA SER A 34 4.70 -30.28 -3.82
C SER A 34 5.90 -29.68 -3.08
N LEU A 35 6.60 -28.71 -3.68
CA LEU A 35 7.70 -27.97 -3.03
C LEU A 35 7.21 -26.80 -2.16
N PHE A 36 5.90 -26.50 -2.21
CA PHE A 36 5.23 -25.54 -1.33
C PHE A 36 4.14 -26.16 -0.45
N THR A 37 4.13 -27.49 -0.29
CA THR A 37 3.33 -28.17 0.74
C THR A 37 4.01 -28.00 2.10
N SER A 38 3.85 -26.82 2.68
CA SER A 38 3.64 -26.75 4.13
C SER A 38 2.26 -27.35 4.39
N ASP A 39 2.13 -28.24 5.36
CA ASP A 39 0.86 -28.81 5.80
C ASP A 39 -0.21 -27.72 5.99
N ILE A 40 -1.13 -27.59 5.04
CA ILE A 40 -2.33 -26.72 5.10
C ILE A 40 -3.59 -27.59 5.33
N SER A 41 -3.42 -28.81 5.83
CA SER A 41 -4.52 -29.75 6.08
C SER A 41 -5.39 -29.40 7.31
N SER A 42 -5.11 -28.33 8.07
CA SER A 42 -5.90 -27.94 9.25
C SER A 42 -6.73 -26.65 9.13
N PHE A 43 -6.67 -25.92 8.01
CA PHE A 43 -7.47 -24.72 7.85
C PHE A 43 -8.80 -25.04 7.17
N LYS A 44 -9.89 -25.10 7.95
CA LYS A 44 -11.27 -25.16 7.45
C LYS A 44 -11.55 -23.97 6.51
N PHE A 45 -11.46 -24.20 5.20
CA PHE A 45 -11.80 -23.25 4.12
C PHE A 45 -13.29 -23.24 3.73
N ASN A 46 -14.10 -24.13 4.32
CA ASN A 46 -15.46 -24.40 3.83
C ASN A 46 -16.42 -23.20 4.01
N THR A 47 -16.31 -22.41 5.08
CA THR A 47 -17.34 -21.41 5.42
C THR A 47 -17.42 -20.23 4.43
N VAL A 48 -16.30 -19.78 3.87
CA VAL A 48 -16.28 -18.66 2.90
C VAL A 48 -16.69 -19.14 1.51
N SER A 49 -16.25 -20.34 1.12
CA SER A 49 -16.64 -20.96 -0.15
C SER A 49 -18.14 -21.24 -0.20
N ASP A 50 -18.72 -21.72 0.90
CA ASP A 50 -20.14 -22.05 0.98
C ASP A 50 -21.03 -20.79 0.93
N GLN A 51 -20.60 -19.69 1.55
CA GLN A 51 -21.30 -18.40 1.48
C GLN A 51 -21.20 -17.71 0.10
N ILE A 52 -20.06 -17.83 -0.59
CA ILE A 52 -19.93 -17.39 -1.99
C ILE A 52 -20.89 -18.18 -2.87
N ARG A 53 -20.94 -19.50 -2.68
CA ARG A 53 -21.84 -20.37 -3.44
C ARG A 53 -23.30 -20.04 -3.19
N GLU A 54 -23.69 -19.73 -1.95
CA GLU A 54 -25.06 -19.35 -1.59
C GLU A 54 -25.48 -18.03 -2.27
N SER A 55 -24.65 -16.98 -2.18
CA SER A 55 -24.93 -15.69 -2.83
C SER A 55 -24.98 -15.81 -4.36
N GLN A 56 -24.12 -16.64 -4.96
CA GLN A 56 -24.17 -16.95 -6.40
C GLN A 56 -25.45 -17.69 -6.79
N LEU A 57 -25.91 -18.65 -5.98
CA LEU A 57 -27.16 -19.37 -6.24
C LEU A 57 -28.38 -18.45 -6.09
N GLN A 58 -28.39 -17.56 -5.10
CA GLN A 58 -29.45 -16.55 -4.94
C GLN A 58 -29.47 -15.56 -6.12
N ALA A 59 -28.30 -15.11 -6.57
CA ALA A 59 -28.21 -14.26 -7.75
C ALA A 59 -28.66 -14.99 -9.02
N LEU A 60 -28.29 -16.26 -9.19
CA LEU A 60 -28.74 -17.10 -10.30
C LEU A 60 -30.26 -17.31 -10.28
N HIS A 61 -30.85 -17.52 -9.10
CA HIS A 61 -32.29 -17.64 -8.93
C HIS A 61 -33.01 -16.36 -9.39
N LEU A 62 -32.50 -15.20 -8.97
CA LEU A 62 -33.05 -13.91 -9.38
C LEU A 62 -32.84 -13.62 -10.88
N LEU A 63 -31.71 -14.04 -11.47
CA LEU A 63 -31.48 -13.93 -12.92
C LEU A 63 -32.49 -14.78 -13.70
N ASN A 64 -32.78 -16.00 -13.23
CA ASN A 64 -33.80 -16.85 -13.82
C ASN A 64 -35.21 -16.25 -13.67
N GLN A 65 -35.51 -15.61 -12.54
CA GLN A 65 -36.76 -14.87 -12.33
C GLN A 65 -36.86 -13.64 -13.25
N GLN A 66 -35.74 -12.98 -13.52
CA GLN A 66 -35.67 -11.89 -14.48
C GLN A 66 -35.96 -12.37 -15.90
N GLN A 67 -35.28 -13.44 -16.31
CA GLN A 67 -35.40 -14.01 -17.64
C GLN A 67 -36.83 -14.48 -17.91
N SER A 68 -37.47 -15.18 -16.96
CA SER A 68 -38.85 -15.65 -17.13
C SER A 68 -39.84 -14.49 -17.25
N SER A 69 -39.64 -13.42 -16.46
CA SER A 69 -40.51 -12.24 -16.54
C SER A 69 -40.29 -11.44 -17.83
N LEU A 70 -39.05 -11.26 -18.29
CA LEU A 70 -38.77 -10.61 -19.58
C LEU A 70 -39.32 -11.43 -20.77
N LEU A 71 -39.24 -12.76 -20.72
CA LEU A 71 -39.84 -13.64 -21.73
C LEU A 71 -41.37 -13.56 -21.74
N SER A 72 -41.99 -13.47 -20.56
CA SER A 72 -43.44 -13.24 -20.43
C SER A 72 -43.86 -11.94 -21.13
N ILE A 73 -43.13 -10.84 -20.89
CA ILE A 73 -43.37 -9.54 -21.54
C ILE A 73 -43.20 -9.64 -23.05
N TRP A 74 -42.12 -10.27 -23.51
CA TRP A 74 -41.85 -10.48 -24.94
C TRP A 74 -43.00 -11.21 -25.63
N ASN A 75 -43.47 -12.31 -25.04
CA ASN A 75 -44.58 -13.08 -25.58
C ASN A 75 -45.91 -12.30 -25.56
N HIS A 76 -46.18 -11.53 -24.50
CA HIS A 76 -47.37 -10.66 -24.42
C HIS A 76 -47.36 -9.53 -25.46
N THR A 77 -46.17 -9.03 -25.83
CA THR A 77 -46.01 -7.96 -26.81
C THR A 77 -46.19 -8.47 -28.24
N PHE A 78 -45.76 -9.70 -28.53
CA PHE A 78 -45.88 -10.31 -29.87
C PHE A 78 -47.31 -10.77 -30.21
N VAL A 79 -48.08 -11.21 -29.21
CA VAL A 79 -49.44 -11.73 -29.40
C VAL A 79 -50.47 -10.61 -29.66
N ASN A 80 -50.19 -9.36 -29.26
CA ASN A 80 -51.12 -8.22 -29.34
C ASN A 80 -50.66 -7.09 -30.28
N SER A 81 -49.91 -7.40 -31.34
CA SER A 81 -49.30 -6.42 -32.25
C SER A 81 -50.25 -5.52 -33.07
N ASN A 82 -51.57 -5.66 -32.91
CA ASN A 82 -52.55 -4.92 -33.73
C ASN A 82 -53.26 -3.74 -33.07
N ASN A 83 -52.96 -3.35 -31.82
CA ASN A 83 -53.18 -2.00 -31.26
C ASN A 83 -52.76 -1.95 -29.79
N ILE A 84 -51.62 -1.34 -29.50
CA ILE A 84 -51.18 -1.10 -28.11
C ILE A 84 -52.04 0.05 -27.53
N THR A 85 -52.89 -0.27 -26.55
CA THR A 85 -53.69 0.73 -25.82
C THR A 85 -52.85 1.40 -24.73
N THR A 86 -53.25 2.59 -24.27
CA THR A 86 -52.54 3.35 -23.21
C THR A 86 -52.39 2.56 -21.91
N VAL A 87 -53.38 1.73 -21.56
CA VAL A 87 -53.37 0.85 -20.39
C VAL A 87 -52.27 -0.22 -20.50
N GLN A 88 -52.05 -0.77 -21.70
CA GLN A 88 -51.02 -1.78 -21.95
C GLN A 88 -49.61 -1.17 -21.90
N PHE A 89 -49.46 0.11 -22.23
CA PHE A 89 -48.20 0.84 -22.12
C PHE A 89 -47.82 1.11 -20.65
N ASP A 90 -48.77 1.48 -19.81
CA ASP A 90 -48.54 1.66 -18.38
C ASP A 90 -48.18 0.35 -17.67
N ASP A 91 -48.77 -0.77 -18.10
CA ASP A 91 -48.46 -2.10 -17.58
C ASP A 91 -47.04 -2.56 -17.97
N ILE A 92 -46.62 -2.27 -19.21
CA ILE A 92 -45.24 -2.49 -19.67
C ILE A 92 -44.26 -1.62 -18.87
N LYS A 93 -44.60 -0.35 -18.62
CA LYS A 93 -43.78 0.58 -17.84
C LYS A 93 -43.64 0.14 -16.38
N ALA A 94 -44.73 -0.29 -15.74
CA ALA A 94 -44.71 -0.83 -14.39
C ALA A 94 -43.85 -2.10 -14.31
N THR A 95 -44.03 -3.01 -15.26
CA THR A 95 -43.26 -4.27 -15.32
C THR A 95 -41.77 -4.01 -15.59
N LEU A 96 -41.44 -3.04 -16.45
CA LEU A 96 -40.05 -2.62 -16.68
C LEU A 96 -39.42 -2.04 -15.41
N LEU A 97 -40.16 -1.23 -14.63
CA LEU A 97 -39.71 -0.74 -13.32
C LEU A 97 -39.48 -1.88 -12.32
N THR A 98 -40.33 -2.92 -12.34
CA THR A 98 -40.13 -4.14 -11.54
C THR A 98 -38.84 -4.87 -11.94
N GLN A 99 -38.55 -4.99 -13.24
CA GLN A 99 -37.32 -5.61 -13.73
C GLN A 99 -36.06 -4.81 -13.35
N ILE A 100 -36.12 -3.47 -13.42
CA ILE A 100 -35.05 -2.59 -12.95
C ILE A 100 -34.83 -2.76 -11.43
N THR A 101 -35.91 -2.91 -10.66
CA THR A 101 -35.86 -3.15 -9.21
C THR A 101 -35.25 -4.51 -8.88
N LEU A 102 -35.57 -5.54 -9.67
CA LEU A 102 -35.00 -6.88 -9.55
C LEU A 102 -33.49 -6.89 -9.86
N ASN A 103 -33.06 -6.18 -10.91
CA ASN A 103 -31.65 -5.94 -11.22
C ASN A 103 -30.89 -5.32 -10.03
N LYS A 104 -31.50 -4.33 -9.38
CA LYS A 104 -30.94 -3.69 -8.20
C LYS A 104 -30.83 -4.66 -7.01
N HIS A 105 -31.80 -5.55 -6.84
CA HIS A 105 -31.75 -6.62 -5.82
C HIS A 105 -30.63 -7.64 -6.08
N MET A 106 -30.48 -8.08 -7.34
CA MET A 106 -29.37 -8.98 -7.74
C MET A 106 -28.01 -8.36 -7.48
N GLN A 107 -27.86 -7.08 -7.85
CA GLN A 107 -26.66 -6.33 -7.52
C GLN A 107 -26.48 -6.30 -6.00
N GLN A 108 -27.46 -5.89 -5.21
CA GLN A 108 -27.32 -5.85 -3.75
C GLN A 108 -26.93 -7.20 -3.11
N ILE A 109 -27.45 -8.32 -3.60
CA ILE A 109 -27.09 -9.66 -3.10
C ILE A 109 -25.67 -10.06 -3.49
N LEU A 110 -25.24 -9.74 -4.71
CA LEU A 110 -23.86 -9.98 -5.17
C LEU A 110 -22.84 -9.02 -4.54
N LEU A 111 -23.28 -7.82 -4.15
CA LEU A 111 -22.47 -6.74 -3.58
C LEU A 111 -22.45 -6.73 -2.05
N SER A 112 -23.38 -7.45 -1.42
CA SER A 112 -23.50 -7.57 0.02
C SER A 112 -22.16 -8.05 0.57
N PRO A 113 -21.50 -7.30 1.48
CA PRO A 113 -20.44 -7.89 2.28
C PRO A 113 -21.02 -9.14 2.91
N TYR A 114 -20.34 -10.28 2.73
CA TYR A 114 -20.70 -11.57 3.30
C TYR A 114 -21.37 -11.37 4.65
N LYS A 115 -22.61 -11.84 4.83
CA LYS A 115 -23.32 -11.77 6.11
C LYS A 115 -22.42 -12.38 7.18
N ALA A 116 -21.68 -11.52 7.90
CA ALA A 116 -21.21 -11.85 9.22
C ALA A 116 -22.50 -12.05 10.00
N GLY A 117 -22.72 -13.28 10.48
CA GLY A 117 -23.99 -13.71 11.04
C GLY A 117 -24.57 -12.67 11.99
N ASP A 118 -25.89 -12.47 11.89
CA ASP A 118 -26.65 -11.64 12.81
C ASP A 118 -26.35 -12.09 14.24
N THR A 119 -25.45 -11.37 14.91
CA THR A 119 -25.31 -11.42 16.35
C THR A 119 -25.68 -10.03 16.81
N LEU A 120 -26.89 -9.96 17.37
CA LEU A 120 -27.40 -8.82 18.12
C LEU A 120 -26.31 -8.29 19.07
N GLN A 121 -26.24 -6.96 19.15
CA GLN A 121 -25.66 -6.17 20.22
C GLN A 121 -25.31 -6.97 21.49
N ASN A 122 -24.02 -7.09 21.78
CA ASN A 122 -23.46 -6.66 23.05
C ASN A 122 -21.97 -6.42 22.86
N GLY A 123 -21.56 -5.17 23.10
CA GLY A 123 -20.18 -4.73 22.94
C GLY A 123 -19.28 -5.38 23.98
N THR A 124 -18.32 -6.15 23.52
CA THR A 124 -17.03 -6.31 24.19
C THR A 124 -15.94 -6.21 23.13
N ALA A 125 -15.08 -5.22 23.36
CA ALA A 125 -14.04 -4.78 22.47
C ALA A 125 -13.03 -5.91 22.19
N LEU A 126 -12.83 -6.22 20.91
CA LEU A 126 -11.67 -6.94 20.43
C LEU A 126 -10.84 -5.97 19.57
N ASP A 127 -9.63 -5.74 20.05
CA ASP A 127 -8.65 -4.72 19.68
C ASP A 127 -8.19 -4.83 18.20
N PRO A 128 -8.49 -3.85 17.32
CA PRO A 128 -8.14 -3.86 15.90
C PRO A 128 -6.82 -3.13 15.61
N SER A 129 -5.85 -3.22 16.52
CA SER A 129 -4.58 -2.50 16.42
C SER A 129 -3.56 -3.20 15.52
N SER A 130 -3.77 -3.33 14.21
CA SER A 130 -2.64 -3.63 13.27
C SER A 130 -2.81 -3.17 11.83
N ALA A 131 -3.86 -2.42 11.54
CA ALA A 131 -3.93 -1.55 10.38
C ALA A 131 -4.93 -0.45 10.73
N GLY A 132 -4.65 0.81 10.39
CA GLY A 132 -5.53 1.96 10.69
C GLY A 132 -6.92 1.94 10.03
N TYR A 133 -7.47 0.77 9.72
CA TYR A 133 -8.84 0.60 9.25
C TYR A 133 -9.75 0.29 10.44
N SER A 134 -10.01 1.33 11.23
CA SER A 134 -11.21 1.33 12.05
C SER A 134 -12.42 1.44 11.11
N PHE A 135 -13.39 0.52 11.24
CA PHE A 135 -14.71 0.58 10.57
C PHE A 135 -15.59 1.71 11.15
N HIS A 136 -15.04 2.90 11.30
CA HIS A 136 -15.80 4.10 11.58
C HIS A 136 -15.98 4.90 10.29
N ARG A 137 -17.22 5.34 10.05
CA ARG A 137 -17.62 6.27 8.99
C ARG A 137 -16.50 7.30 8.75
N CYS A 138 -16.20 7.61 7.48
CA CYS A 138 -15.28 8.68 7.10
C CYS A 138 -15.59 9.93 7.96
N ARG A 139 -14.77 10.15 9.00
CA ARG A 139 -14.87 11.28 9.92
C ARG A 139 -13.86 12.30 9.43
N LYS A 140 -14.24 13.57 9.44
CA LYS A 140 -13.26 14.64 9.28
C LYS A 140 -12.26 14.49 10.44
N VAL A 141 -11.01 14.15 10.12
CA VAL A 141 -9.95 14.04 11.12
C VAL A 141 -9.66 15.46 11.58
N ASP A 142 -10.17 15.81 12.75
CA ASP A 142 -9.73 17.00 13.46
C ASP A 142 -8.31 16.72 13.97
N GLN A 143 -7.34 17.48 13.47
CA GLN A 143 -5.92 17.28 13.80
C GLN A 143 -5.60 17.68 15.25
N LYS A 144 -6.53 18.34 15.97
CA LYS A 144 -6.43 18.69 17.39
C LYS A 144 -5.02 19.10 17.84
N PHE A 145 -4.38 19.98 17.07
CA PHE A 145 -2.95 20.25 17.22
C PHE A 145 -2.53 20.69 18.62
N SER A 146 -3.42 21.35 19.36
CA SER A 146 -3.23 21.85 20.73
C SER A 146 -3.31 20.78 21.82
N GLU A 147 -3.92 19.62 21.55
CA GLU A 147 -4.10 18.52 22.51
C GLU A 147 -3.05 17.41 22.35
N ARG A 148 -2.10 17.58 21.42
CA ARG A 148 -1.09 16.55 21.10
C ARG A 148 -0.09 16.38 22.24
N ARG A 149 0.15 15.14 22.66
CA ARG A 149 1.33 14.79 23.46
C ARG A 149 2.55 14.95 22.56
N THR A 150 3.50 15.83 22.86
CA THR A 150 4.66 16.04 21.98
C THR A 150 5.98 16.04 22.76
N ILE A 151 7.07 15.73 22.07
CA ILE A 151 8.43 15.86 22.57
C ILE A 151 9.18 16.93 21.77
N GLU A 152 9.94 17.77 22.47
CA GLU A 152 10.82 18.74 21.82
C GLU A 152 12.09 18.05 21.30
N TRP A 153 12.42 18.26 20.03
CA TRP A 153 13.64 17.72 19.47
C TRP A 153 14.80 18.69 19.66
N LYS A 154 15.66 18.41 20.65
CA LYS A 154 16.82 19.25 21.00
C LYS A 154 18.13 18.47 20.85
N PRO A 155 18.65 18.31 19.62
CA PRO A 155 19.86 17.54 19.40
C PRO A 155 21.07 18.16 20.13
N ARG A 156 21.85 17.31 20.79
CA ARG A 156 23.16 17.68 21.37
C ARG A 156 24.16 17.95 20.25
N ARG A 157 25.08 18.89 20.48
CA ARG A 157 26.13 19.23 19.50
C ARG A 157 26.95 17.99 19.16
N ASN A 158 27.19 17.77 17.86
CA ASN A 158 27.99 16.66 17.32
C ASN A 158 27.52 15.25 17.70
N LYS A 159 26.26 15.09 18.15
CA LYS A 159 25.66 13.78 18.43
C LYS A 159 24.65 13.41 17.34
N PHE A 160 24.90 12.30 16.66
CA PHE A 160 24.13 11.87 15.50
C PHE A 160 23.51 10.49 15.73
N LEU A 161 22.32 10.30 15.15
CA LEU A 161 21.66 9.01 14.96
C LEU A 161 21.61 8.74 13.46
N PHE A 162 22.28 7.70 12.99
CA PHE A 162 22.24 7.26 11.60
C PHE A 162 21.05 6.32 11.40
N ALA A 163 20.10 6.69 10.52
CA ALA A 163 18.93 5.87 10.24
C ALA A 163 19.26 4.68 9.33
N ILE A 164 18.66 3.53 9.65
CA ILE A 164 18.72 2.32 8.83
C ILE A 164 17.29 1.85 8.57
N CYS A 165 16.85 1.92 7.32
CA CYS A 165 15.53 1.44 6.89
C CYS A 165 15.73 0.49 5.72
N MET A 166 15.41 -0.79 5.91
CA MET A 166 15.73 -1.86 4.96
C MET A 166 14.49 -2.61 4.47
N SER A 167 13.38 -2.49 5.19
CA SER A 167 12.20 -3.33 4.98
C SER A 167 11.14 -2.64 4.13
N GLY A 168 10.78 -3.28 3.02
CA GLY A 168 9.55 -2.98 2.27
C GLY A 168 9.72 -1.96 1.15
N GLN A 169 8.66 -1.18 0.91
CA GLN A 169 8.61 -0.16 -0.14
C GLN A 169 8.61 1.25 0.49
N MET A 170 8.49 2.31 -0.32
CA MET A 170 8.56 3.71 0.12
C MET A 170 7.73 4.01 1.38
N SER A 171 6.49 3.53 1.49
CA SER A 171 5.66 3.77 2.68
C SER A 171 6.23 3.13 3.95
N ASN A 172 6.84 1.94 3.83
CA ASN A 172 7.51 1.29 4.96
C ASN A 172 8.74 2.08 5.41
N HIS A 173 9.53 2.54 4.44
CA HIS A 173 10.72 3.36 4.66
C HIS A 173 10.37 4.73 5.28
N LEU A 174 9.24 5.33 4.89
CA LEU A 174 8.77 6.58 5.50
C LEU A 174 8.34 6.38 6.96
N ILE A 175 7.58 5.32 7.25
CA ILE A 175 7.20 4.97 8.63
C ILE A 175 8.44 4.66 9.48
N CYS A 176 9.41 3.94 8.90
CA CYS A 176 10.69 3.67 9.53
C CYS A 176 11.45 4.98 9.84
N LEU A 177 11.48 5.92 8.89
CA LEU A 177 12.14 7.22 9.07
C LEU A 177 11.44 8.07 10.14
N GLU A 178 10.10 8.12 10.14
CA GLU A 178 9.31 8.81 11.17
C GLU A 178 9.61 8.27 12.58
N LYS A 179 9.72 6.94 12.71
CA LYS A 179 10.14 6.32 13.97
C LYS A 179 11.57 6.67 14.34
N HIS A 180 12.50 6.70 13.38
CA HIS A 180 13.86 7.17 13.63
C HIS A 180 13.91 8.65 14.04
N MET A 181 13.05 9.51 13.50
CA MET A 181 12.91 10.90 13.95
C MET A 181 12.47 10.95 15.42
N PHE A 182 11.52 10.09 15.81
CA PHE A 182 11.09 9.99 17.21
C PHE A 182 12.21 9.47 18.13
N PHE A 183 12.96 8.44 17.72
CA PHE A 183 14.14 7.96 18.46
C PHE A 183 15.20 9.06 18.59
N ALA A 184 15.49 9.79 17.51
CA ALA A 184 16.46 10.88 17.52
C ALA A 184 16.04 12.01 18.48
N ALA A 185 14.74 12.31 18.54
CA ALA A 185 14.19 13.28 19.48
C ALA A 185 14.35 12.83 20.94
N ILE A 186 13.97 11.59 21.27
CA ILE A 186 14.15 10.99 22.61
C ILE A 186 15.63 11.02 23.03
N LEU A 187 16.53 10.60 22.14
CA LEU A 187 17.95 10.46 22.44
C LEU A 187 18.73 11.78 22.34
N ASN A 188 18.05 12.89 22.02
CA ASN A 188 18.64 14.21 21.79
C ASN A 188 19.80 14.16 20.78
N ARG A 189 19.56 13.58 19.61
CA ARG A 189 20.54 13.43 18.51
C ARG A 189 20.00 14.04 17.22
N ALA A 190 20.89 14.55 16.37
CA ALA A 190 20.51 14.90 15.00
C ALA A 190 20.35 13.62 14.18
N LEU A 191 19.28 13.51 13.39
CA LEU A 191 19.04 12.37 12.52
C LEU A 191 19.82 12.53 11.22
N VAL A 192 20.61 11.52 10.85
CA VAL A 192 21.28 11.46 9.55
C VAL A 192 20.42 10.62 8.62
N ILE A 193 20.00 11.22 7.50
CA ILE A 193 19.32 10.51 6.42
C ILE A 193 20.39 9.75 5.60
N PRO A 194 20.20 8.45 5.32
CA PRO A 194 21.17 7.65 4.59
C PRO A 194 21.35 8.11 3.14
N SER A 195 22.46 7.68 2.53
CA SER A 195 22.74 7.94 1.11
C SER A 195 21.75 7.20 0.21
N SER A 196 21.42 7.79 -0.94
CA SER A 196 20.66 7.16 -2.02
C SER A 196 21.32 5.91 -2.62
N ARG A 197 22.61 5.67 -2.31
CA ARG A 197 23.35 4.46 -2.70
C ARG A 197 23.13 3.29 -1.74
N PHE A 198 22.57 3.58 -0.57
CA PHE A 198 22.27 2.60 0.47
C PHE A 198 20.77 2.40 0.62
N ASP A 199 20.00 3.49 0.57
CA ASP A 199 18.55 3.53 0.81
C ASP A 199 17.85 4.42 -0.25
N TYR A 200 16.57 4.74 -0.05
CA TYR A 200 15.76 5.62 -0.90
C TYR A 200 16.36 7.01 -1.05
N GLN A 201 15.99 7.68 -2.14
CA GLN A 201 16.45 9.03 -2.43
C GLN A 201 15.57 10.05 -1.69
N TYR A 202 15.60 10.03 -0.37
CA TYR A 202 14.70 10.84 0.46
C TYR A 202 14.72 12.33 0.09
N ASN A 203 15.88 12.92 -0.20
CA ASN A 203 16.01 14.32 -0.59
C ASN A 203 15.28 14.68 -1.90
N ARG A 204 14.95 13.69 -2.75
CA ARG A 204 14.14 13.93 -3.96
C ARG A 204 12.66 14.00 -3.65
N VAL A 205 12.22 13.20 -2.67
CA VAL A 205 10.79 13.01 -2.37
C VAL A 205 10.32 13.88 -1.22
N LEU A 206 11.19 14.17 -0.25
CA LEU A 206 10.89 14.90 0.98
C LEU A 206 11.60 16.26 1.00
N ASP A 207 10.92 17.26 1.57
CA ASP A 207 11.52 18.55 1.86
C ASP A 207 12.21 18.53 3.23
N ILE A 208 13.52 18.25 3.24
CA ILE A 208 14.31 18.15 4.48
C ILE A 208 14.55 19.51 5.12
N GLU A 209 14.60 20.58 4.32
CA GLU A 209 14.73 21.95 4.83
C GLU A 209 13.47 22.34 5.57
N HIS A 210 12.29 22.04 5.01
CA HIS A 210 11.00 22.24 5.67
C HIS A 210 10.95 21.58 7.06
N ILE A 211 11.39 20.32 7.20
CA ILE A 211 11.44 19.65 8.51
C ILE A 211 12.25 20.46 9.54
N ASN A 212 13.45 20.90 9.14
CA ASN A 212 14.33 21.69 10.00
C ASN A 212 13.72 23.06 10.34
N ASP A 213 13.11 23.74 9.36
CA ASP A 213 12.47 25.04 9.54
C ASP A 213 11.25 24.96 10.45
N CYS A 214 10.46 23.89 10.34
CA CYS A 214 9.29 23.61 11.17
C CYS A 214 9.65 23.37 12.64
N ILE A 215 10.81 22.77 12.90
CA ILE A 215 11.34 22.58 14.25
C ILE A 215 12.12 23.82 14.72
N GLY A 216 12.64 24.62 13.79
CA GLY A 216 13.44 25.82 14.04
C GLY A 216 14.91 25.53 14.37
N LYS A 217 15.38 24.30 14.07
CA LYS A 217 16.76 23.84 14.33
C LYS A 217 17.17 22.82 13.27
N LYS A 218 18.48 22.71 13.00
CA LYS A 218 19.04 21.64 12.15
C LYS A 218 19.02 20.32 12.92
N VAL A 219 17.91 19.60 12.84
CA VAL A 219 17.67 18.30 13.49
C VAL A 219 17.84 17.12 12.54
N VAL A 220 17.63 17.34 11.24
CA VAL A 220 17.79 16.34 10.19
C VAL A 220 18.93 16.79 9.27
N VAL A 221 19.87 15.88 9.03
CA VAL A 221 21.10 16.14 8.29
C VAL A 221 21.17 15.18 7.10
N PRO A 222 21.23 15.69 5.86
CA PRO A 222 21.49 14.85 4.69
C PRO A 222 22.84 14.12 4.79
N PHE A 223 22.93 12.91 4.20
CA PHE A 223 24.16 12.12 4.20
C PHE A 223 25.40 12.92 3.76
N GLU A 224 25.31 13.66 2.65
CA GLU A 224 26.44 14.41 2.09
C GLU A 224 26.95 15.50 3.04
N ASP A 225 26.04 16.17 3.76
CA ASP A 225 26.39 17.16 4.78
C ASP A 225 27.07 16.49 5.97
N PHE A 226 26.54 15.35 6.43
CA PHE A 226 27.14 14.58 7.51
C PHE A 226 28.55 14.10 7.15
N MET A 227 28.75 13.60 5.93
CA MET A 227 30.06 13.16 5.47
C MET A 227 31.06 14.31 5.37
N LYS A 228 30.65 15.49 4.87
CA LYS A 228 31.49 16.69 4.89
C LYS A 228 31.93 17.06 6.32
N LEU A 229 31.01 17.03 7.28
CA LEU A 229 31.32 17.28 8.70
C LEU A 229 32.32 16.26 9.27
N LYS A 230 32.25 15.01 8.80
CA LYS A 230 33.15 13.92 9.18
C LYS A 230 34.37 13.77 8.26
N LYS A 231 34.70 14.78 7.43
CA LYS A 231 35.87 14.75 6.52
C LYS A 231 35.87 13.51 5.59
N ASN A 232 34.69 13.17 5.08
CA ASN A 232 34.40 12.04 4.19
C ASN A 232 34.69 10.64 4.77
N HIS A 233 34.94 10.54 6.08
CA HIS A 233 35.12 9.26 6.77
C HIS A 233 34.38 9.31 8.11
N ALA A 234 33.30 8.56 8.23
CA ALA A 234 32.55 8.47 9.48
C ALA A 234 32.74 7.09 10.11
N HIS A 235 32.83 7.08 11.44
CA HIS A 235 32.73 5.87 12.24
C HIS A 235 31.38 5.88 12.96
N ILE A 236 30.66 4.77 12.89
CA ILE A 236 29.49 4.49 13.71
C ILE A 236 29.97 3.72 14.92
N ASP A 237 30.00 4.38 16.07
CA ASP A 237 30.57 3.86 17.32
C ASP A 237 29.78 2.63 17.82
N LYS A 238 28.45 2.71 17.75
CA LYS A 238 27.54 1.60 18.10
C LYS A 238 26.47 1.41 17.05
N PHE A 239 26.26 0.16 16.64
CA PHE A 239 25.17 -0.22 15.77
C PHE A 239 24.21 -1.14 16.53
N ILE A 240 23.09 -0.58 16.96
CA ILE A 240 22.15 -1.24 17.86
C ILE A 240 20.94 -1.75 17.05
N CYS A 241 20.79 -3.06 16.97
CA CYS A 241 19.67 -3.73 16.32
C CYS A 241 18.45 -3.73 17.23
N TYR A 242 17.37 -3.08 16.79
CA TYR A 242 16.07 -3.19 17.46
C TYR A 242 15.55 -4.63 17.38
N PHE A 243 15.57 -5.23 16.18
CA PHE A 243 15.21 -6.62 15.96
C PHE A 243 16.44 -7.51 15.83
N SER A 244 16.38 -8.67 16.49
CA SER A 244 17.39 -9.72 16.38
C SER A 244 16.99 -10.84 15.42
N THR A 245 15.68 -11.02 15.17
CA THR A 245 15.13 -12.06 14.29
C THR A 245 14.22 -11.45 13.22
N PRO A 246 14.20 -11.98 11.99
CA PRO A 246 14.91 -13.18 11.50
C PRO A 246 16.41 -12.97 11.28
N GLN A 247 16.85 -11.73 11.14
CA GLN A 247 18.25 -11.36 10.98
C GLN A 247 18.54 -10.06 11.77
N PRO A 248 19.67 -9.94 12.49
CA PRO A 248 20.00 -8.74 13.22
C PRO A 248 19.99 -7.50 12.32
N CYS A 249 19.23 -6.47 12.72
CA CYS A 249 19.09 -5.20 11.99
C CYS A 249 18.56 -5.31 10.55
N TYR A 250 18.15 -6.50 10.06
CA TYR A 250 17.99 -6.77 8.62
C TYR A 250 19.24 -6.45 7.78
N MET A 251 20.43 -6.55 8.37
CA MET A 251 21.70 -6.22 7.72
C MET A 251 22.45 -7.50 7.36
N ASP A 252 22.55 -7.79 6.06
CA ASP A 252 23.45 -8.83 5.53
C ASP A 252 24.83 -8.26 5.16
N GLU A 253 25.73 -9.14 4.72
CA GLU A 253 27.07 -8.74 4.31
C GLU A 253 27.08 -7.74 3.15
N GLU A 254 26.10 -7.80 2.23
CA GLU A 254 26.02 -6.88 1.10
C GLU A 254 25.70 -5.47 1.58
N HIS A 255 24.74 -5.33 2.50
CA HIS A 255 24.40 -4.06 3.11
C HIS A 255 25.58 -3.46 3.89
N LEU A 256 26.31 -4.29 4.66
CA LEU A 256 27.51 -3.85 5.38
C LEU A 256 28.63 -3.42 4.41
N LYS A 257 28.82 -4.14 3.29
CA LYS A 257 29.77 -3.77 2.23
C LYS A 257 29.38 -2.46 1.55
N LYS A 258 28.09 -2.23 1.29
CA LYS A 258 27.57 -0.96 0.75
C LYS A 258 27.91 0.21 1.68
N LEU A 259 27.64 0.11 2.99
CA LEU A 259 28.01 1.17 3.94
C LEU A 259 29.51 1.45 3.95
N LYS A 260 30.35 0.41 4.00
CA LYS A 260 31.81 0.55 3.93
C LYS A 260 32.28 1.27 2.67
N SER A 261 31.67 0.95 1.51
CA SER A 261 31.99 1.61 0.24
C SER A 261 31.64 3.11 0.21
N LEU A 262 30.78 3.56 1.12
CA LEU A 262 30.39 4.97 1.28
C LEU A 262 31.27 5.71 2.31
N GLY A 263 32.37 5.11 2.78
CA GLY A 263 33.24 5.72 3.78
C GLY A 263 32.69 5.61 5.22
N ILE A 264 31.74 4.72 5.45
CA ILE A 264 31.19 4.43 6.78
C ILE A 264 31.87 3.19 7.36
N SER A 265 32.63 3.39 8.43
CA SER A 265 33.13 2.30 9.26
C SER A 265 32.14 2.00 10.40
N LEU A 266 32.06 0.73 10.79
CA LEU A 266 31.05 0.25 11.74
C LEU A 266 31.75 -0.36 12.95
N GLY A 267 31.30 0.02 14.15
CA GLY A 267 31.56 -0.69 15.38
C GLY A 267 30.84 -2.03 15.43
N LYS A 268 30.78 -2.62 16.63
CA LYS A 268 30.12 -3.91 16.85
C LYS A 268 28.60 -3.77 16.69
N LEU A 269 27.98 -4.75 16.03
CA LEU A 269 26.54 -4.90 16.02
C LEU A 269 26.07 -5.50 17.35
N GLU A 270 25.12 -4.84 18.00
CA GLU A 270 24.59 -5.23 19.30
C GLU A 270 23.07 -5.30 19.23
N ALA A 271 22.47 -6.34 19.80
CA ALA A 271 21.02 -6.42 19.90
C ALA A 271 20.54 -5.63 21.13
N ALA A 272 19.56 -4.75 20.96
CA ALA A 272 18.94 -4.02 22.08
C ALA A 272 18.25 -4.97 23.07
N TRP A 273 17.69 -6.06 22.53
CA TRP A 273 16.87 -7.03 23.24
C TRP A 273 17.32 -8.45 22.91
N LYS A 274 17.07 -9.39 23.83
CA LYS A 274 17.24 -10.81 23.54
C LYS A 274 16.02 -11.29 22.74
N ASN A 275 16.25 -11.76 21.52
CA ASN A 275 15.25 -12.45 20.68
C ASN A 275 14.01 -11.62 20.30
N GLU A 276 14.14 -10.30 20.14
CA GLU A 276 13.04 -9.48 19.60
C GLU A 276 12.76 -9.86 18.14
N ASP A 277 11.52 -10.27 17.89
CA ASP A 277 11.02 -10.79 16.61
C ASP A 277 10.06 -9.80 15.95
N VAL A 278 10.33 -9.57 14.67
CA VAL A 278 9.53 -8.72 13.79
C VAL A 278 8.10 -9.25 13.61
N LYS A 279 7.91 -10.57 13.68
CA LYS A 279 6.57 -11.17 13.54
C LYS A 279 5.69 -10.88 14.74
N ASN A 280 6.28 -10.79 15.93
CA ASN A 280 5.60 -10.58 17.20
C ASN A 280 6.36 -9.53 18.03
N PRO A 281 6.37 -8.26 17.58
CA PRO A 281 7.09 -7.21 18.27
C PRO A 281 6.46 -6.97 19.64
N SER A 282 7.30 -6.88 20.67
CA SER A 282 6.85 -6.58 22.02
C SER A 282 6.68 -5.07 22.19
N ARG A 283 5.68 -4.69 23.01
CA ARG A 283 5.42 -3.30 23.35
C ARG A 283 6.59 -2.70 24.12
N LYS A 284 7.12 -1.58 23.65
CA LYS A 284 8.17 -0.79 24.31
C LYS A 284 7.68 0.61 24.67
N THR A 285 8.34 1.21 25.64
CA THR A 285 8.12 2.57 26.13
C THR A 285 9.28 3.49 25.76
N VAL A 286 9.12 4.80 25.97
CA VAL A 286 10.25 5.74 25.80
C VAL A 286 11.42 5.42 26.73
N LYS A 287 11.15 4.98 27.97
CA LYS A 287 12.21 4.60 28.93
C LYS A 287 13.05 3.44 28.41
N ASP A 288 12.40 2.44 27.82
CA ASP A 288 13.08 1.31 27.18
C ASP A 288 14.04 1.79 26.08
N VAL A 289 13.63 2.81 25.31
CA VAL A 289 14.47 3.41 24.27
C VAL A 289 15.66 4.15 24.86
N GLU A 290 15.42 4.98 25.87
CA GLU A 290 16.49 5.72 26.56
C GLU A 290 17.52 4.78 27.19
N GLU A 291 17.07 3.70 27.84
CA GLU A 291 17.95 2.73 28.51
C GLU A 291 18.78 1.89 27.54
N LYS A 292 18.23 1.48 26.38
CA LYS A 292 18.97 0.61 25.44
C LYS A 292 19.73 1.33 24.36
N PHE A 293 19.24 2.48 23.92
CA PHE A 293 19.82 3.24 22.81
C PHE A 293 20.49 4.53 23.28
N GLY A 294 20.31 4.90 24.55
CA GLY A 294 21.06 5.95 25.21
C GLY A 294 22.55 5.66 25.13
N SER A 295 23.29 6.60 24.56
CA SER A 295 24.74 6.58 24.56
C SER A 295 25.29 8.00 24.53
N ASP A 296 26.53 8.15 24.99
CA ASP A 296 27.31 9.37 24.83
C ASP A 296 28.26 9.32 23.64
N ASP A 297 28.21 8.27 22.82
CA ASP A 297 28.99 8.18 21.58
C ASP A 297 28.60 9.27 20.57
N ASP A 298 29.51 9.65 19.68
CA ASP A 298 29.27 10.71 18.70
C ASP A 298 28.26 10.28 17.64
N VAL A 299 28.38 9.05 17.13
CA VAL A 299 27.52 8.52 16.07
C VAL A 299 27.04 7.12 16.46
N ILE A 300 25.74 6.97 16.60
CA ILE A 300 25.11 5.64 16.76
C ILE A 300 24.23 5.36 15.56
N ALA A 301 24.03 4.09 15.23
CA ALA A 301 23.01 3.63 14.31
C ALA A 301 21.99 2.77 15.05
N VAL A 302 20.73 2.92 14.67
CA VAL A 302 19.67 2.00 15.07
C VAL A 302 19.24 1.26 13.82
N GLY A 303 19.12 -0.07 13.93
CA GLY A 303 18.64 -0.92 12.83
C GLY A 303 17.18 -0.63 12.46
N ASP A 304 16.65 -1.34 11.48
CA ASP A 304 15.28 -1.15 11.01
C ASP A 304 14.25 -1.20 12.16
N VAL A 305 13.45 -0.13 12.30
CA VAL A 305 12.38 0.00 13.31
C VAL A 305 10.98 0.04 12.70
N TYR A 306 10.81 -0.29 11.42
CA TYR A 306 9.51 -0.26 10.75
C TYR A 306 8.44 -1.04 11.53
N PHE A 307 8.78 -2.22 12.06
CA PHE A 307 7.86 -3.07 12.83
C PHE A 307 7.84 -2.80 14.33
N ALA A 308 8.62 -1.83 14.85
CA ALA A 308 8.69 -1.56 16.29
C ALA A 308 7.32 -1.18 16.89
N ASP A 309 6.90 -1.85 17.96
CA ASP A 309 5.69 -1.49 18.72
C ASP A 309 6.06 -0.57 19.90
N LEU A 310 6.38 0.69 19.57
CA LEU A 310 6.81 1.71 20.53
C LEU A 310 5.71 2.77 20.69
N GLU A 311 5.20 2.95 21.93
CA GLU A 311 4.30 4.06 22.31
C GLU A 311 3.25 4.38 21.24
N ARG A 312 2.57 3.33 20.77
CA ARG A 312 1.85 3.37 19.50
C ARG A 312 0.84 4.51 19.37
N ASP A 313 0.04 4.75 20.41
CA ASP A 313 -0.97 5.80 20.41
C ASP A 313 -0.34 7.19 20.32
N TRP A 314 0.87 7.34 20.87
CA TRP A 314 1.62 8.58 20.83
C TRP A 314 2.29 8.78 19.46
N VAL A 315 2.92 7.75 18.91
CA VAL A 315 3.62 7.82 17.62
C VAL A 315 2.64 7.98 16.44
N LEU A 316 1.49 7.29 16.48
CA LEU A 316 0.50 7.29 15.39
C LEU A 316 -0.55 8.40 15.50
N GLN A 317 -0.45 9.29 16.49
CA GLN A 317 -1.40 10.39 16.61
C GLN A 317 -1.36 11.33 15.39
N PRO A 318 -2.46 12.02 15.06
CA PRO A 318 -2.46 13.05 14.03
C PRO A 318 -1.39 14.12 14.27
N GLY A 319 -0.59 14.41 13.23
CA GLY A 319 0.51 15.38 13.32
C GLY A 319 1.79 14.84 13.97
N GLY A 320 1.81 13.60 14.45
CA GLY A 320 3.00 12.93 14.97
C GLY A 320 3.46 13.41 16.35
N PRO A 321 4.48 12.74 16.93
CA PRO A 321 4.91 12.93 18.32
C PRO A 321 5.90 14.09 18.53
N ILE A 322 6.42 14.70 17.45
CA ILE A 322 7.46 15.73 17.53
C ILE A 322 6.80 17.11 17.60
N ALA A 323 7.26 17.97 18.51
CA ALA A 323 6.80 19.36 18.59
C ALA A 323 7.34 20.19 17.41
N HIS A 324 6.45 20.90 16.71
CA HIS A 324 6.79 21.76 15.56
C HIS A 324 5.74 22.86 15.36
N LYS A 325 6.09 23.92 14.63
CA LYS A 325 5.19 25.07 14.34
C LYS A 325 4.35 24.93 13.06
N CYS A 326 4.73 24.01 12.17
CA CYS A 326 4.07 23.83 10.88
C CYS A 326 2.77 23.03 10.99
N LYS A 327 1.94 23.09 9.94
CA LYS A 327 0.75 22.24 9.80
C LYS A 327 1.13 20.77 9.60
N THR A 328 2.15 20.52 8.78
CA THR A 328 2.67 19.17 8.51
C THR A 328 4.19 19.22 8.61
N LEU A 329 4.77 18.31 9.40
CA LEU A 329 6.22 18.27 9.61
C LEU A 329 6.97 17.73 8.39
N ILE A 330 6.45 16.65 7.80
CA ILE A 330 7.05 15.97 6.65
C ILE A 330 6.20 16.27 5.43
N GLU A 331 6.77 16.97 4.47
CA GLU A 331 6.10 17.33 3.22
C GLU A 331 6.86 16.77 2.02
N PRO A 332 6.17 16.52 0.89
CA PRO A 332 6.84 16.21 -0.35
C PRO A 332 7.76 17.37 -0.78
N SER A 333 8.77 17.06 -1.58
CA SER A 333 9.64 18.10 -2.14
C SER A 333 8.83 19.13 -2.93
N LYS A 334 9.32 20.38 -2.96
CA LYS A 334 8.67 21.49 -3.68
C LYS A 334 8.32 21.15 -5.13
N LEU A 335 9.13 20.34 -5.81
CA LEU A 335 8.85 19.89 -7.18
C LEU A 335 7.60 19.01 -7.26
N ILE A 336 7.43 18.08 -6.30
CA ILE A 336 6.26 17.20 -6.23
C ILE A 336 5.02 18.02 -5.88
N LEU A 337 5.11 18.92 -4.90
CA LEU A 337 4.00 19.79 -4.51
C LEU A 337 3.51 20.64 -5.67
N LEU A 338 4.40 21.38 -6.34
CA LEU A 338 4.03 22.24 -7.47
C LEU A 338 3.47 21.44 -8.65
N THR A 339 3.95 20.21 -8.87
CA THR A 339 3.42 19.34 -9.93
C THR A 339 2.02 18.85 -9.57
N ALA A 340 1.78 18.47 -8.32
CA ALA A 340 0.47 18.09 -7.83
C ALA A 340 -0.53 19.24 -7.93
N GLU A 341 -0.14 20.47 -7.56
CA GLU A 341 -0.97 21.67 -7.71
C GLU A 341 -1.37 21.92 -9.16
N ARG A 342 -0.42 21.84 -10.10
CA ARG A 342 -0.71 21.99 -11.53
C ARG A 342 -1.63 20.91 -12.06
N PHE A 343 -1.42 19.67 -11.62
CA PHE A 343 -2.28 18.54 -11.98
C PHE A 343 -3.72 18.78 -11.49
N ILE A 344 -3.89 19.19 -10.22
CA ILE A 344 -5.19 19.52 -9.64
C ILE A 344 -5.85 20.64 -10.44
N GLN A 345 -5.13 21.74 -10.70
CA GLN A 345 -5.64 22.88 -11.47
C GLN A 345 -6.07 22.49 -12.90
N THR A 346 -5.34 21.57 -13.54
CA THR A 346 -5.58 21.19 -14.93
C THR A 346 -6.73 20.19 -15.07
N PHE A 347 -6.79 19.18 -14.21
CA PHE A 347 -7.66 18.01 -14.43
C PHE A 347 -8.77 17.81 -13.39
N LEU A 348 -8.64 18.39 -12.19
CA LEU A 348 -9.51 18.06 -11.05
C LEU A 348 -10.37 19.24 -10.58
N GLY A 349 -9.80 20.45 -10.59
CA GLY A 349 -10.43 21.62 -9.98
C GLY A 349 -10.40 21.59 -8.45
N SER A 350 -11.20 22.45 -7.81
CA SER A 350 -11.20 22.65 -6.35
C SER A 350 -12.04 21.64 -5.56
N ASN A 351 -12.94 20.92 -6.21
CA ASN A 351 -13.82 19.93 -5.59
C ASN A 351 -13.62 18.57 -6.27
N PHE A 352 -12.89 17.69 -5.60
CA PHE A 352 -12.61 16.33 -6.08
C PHE A 352 -12.48 15.36 -4.91
N ILE A 353 -12.66 14.07 -5.19
CA ILE A 353 -12.34 12.99 -4.25
C ILE A 353 -11.00 12.37 -4.64
N ALA A 354 -10.07 12.26 -3.70
CA ALA A 354 -8.84 11.49 -3.88
C ALA A 354 -9.05 10.05 -3.35
N LEU A 355 -8.80 9.06 -4.20
CA LEU A 355 -8.95 7.65 -3.88
C LEU A 355 -7.64 6.90 -4.15
N HIS A 356 -7.18 6.16 -3.15
CA HIS A 356 -6.13 5.15 -3.32
C HIS A 356 -6.77 3.76 -3.39
N PHE A 357 -6.67 3.11 -4.55
CA PHE A 357 -7.24 1.79 -4.81
C PHE A 357 -6.12 0.76 -4.95
N ARG A 358 -5.79 0.06 -3.86
CA ARG A 358 -4.73 -0.95 -3.81
C ARG A 358 -5.29 -2.33 -4.19
N ARG A 359 -4.74 -2.94 -5.23
CA ARG A 359 -5.20 -4.21 -5.81
C ARG A 359 -4.13 -5.28 -5.81
N HIS A 360 -3.16 -5.20 -6.72
CA HIS A 360 -2.21 -6.24 -7.16
C HIS A 360 -1.90 -7.37 -6.15
N GLY A 361 -0.69 -7.44 -5.59
CA GLY A 361 -0.28 -8.47 -4.61
C GLY A 361 -1.02 -8.37 -3.27
N PHE A 362 -1.88 -7.37 -3.12
CA PHE A 362 -2.62 -7.07 -1.91
C PHE A 362 -3.77 -8.05 -1.68
N LEU A 363 -4.32 -8.66 -2.74
CA LEU A 363 -5.34 -9.72 -2.60
C LEU A 363 -4.82 -10.88 -1.75
N LYS A 364 -3.61 -11.37 -2.02
CA LYS A 364 -3.00 -12.47 -1.25
C LYS A 364 -2.85 -12.09 0.23
N PHE A 365 -2.42 -10.86 0.49
CA PHE A 365 -2.28 -10.33 1.85
C PHE A 365 -3.63 -10.24 2.58
N CYS A 366 -4.67 -9.72 1.93
CA CYS A 366 -5.98 -9.57 2.55
C CYS A 366 -6.73 -10.90 2.71
N ASN A 367 -6.53 -11.87 1.82
CA ASN A 367 -7.15 -13.19 1.95
C ASN A 367 -6.67 -13.98 3.17
N ALA A 368 -5.49 -13.64 3.71
CA ALA A 368 -5.01 -14.20 4.98
C ALA A 368 -5.68 -13.56 6.21
N LYS A 369 -6.47 -12.49 6.06
CA LYS A 369 -7.14 -11.77 7.15
C LYS A 369 -8.64 -12.11 7.21
N LYS A 370 -9.22 -12.02 8.42
CA LYS A 370 -10.66 -12.23 8.68
C LYS A 370 -11.23 -11.05 9.48
N PRO A 371 -12.17 -10.25 8.93
CA PRO A 371 -12.65 -10.28 7.54
C PRO A 371 -11.54 -9.88 6.55
N SER A 372 -11.69 -10.28 5.28
CA SER A 372 -10.76 -9.86 4.23
C SER A 372 -10.78 -8.35 4.10
N CYS A 373 -9.59 -7.75 3.99
CA CYS A 373 -9.46 -6.32 3.70
C CYS A 373 -9.58 -5.96 2.21
N PHE A 374 -9.87 -6.95 1.35
CA PHE A 374 -9.97 -6.75 -0.08
C PHE A 374 -11.43 -6.62 -0.53
N TYR A 375 -11.77 -5.45 -1.06
CA TYR A 375 -13.11 -5.15 -1.57
C TYR A 375 -13.22 -5.56 -3.03
N PRO A 376 -14.18 -6.41 -3.46
CA PRO A 376 -14.47 -6.63 -4.87
C PRO A 376 -14.79 -5.30 -5.58
N ILE A 377 -14.44 -5.17 -6.86
CA ILE A 377 -14.67 -3.94 -7.66
C ILE A 377 -16.12 -3.45 -7.55
N PRO A 378 -17.13 -4.32 -7.67
CA PRO A 378 -18.51 -3.86 -7.62
C PRO A 378 -18.89 -3.27 -6.24
N GLN A 379 -18.38 -3.85 -5.15
CA GLN A 379 -18.58 -3.33 -3.78
C GLN A 379 -17.83 -2.01 -3.57
N ALA A 380 -16.61 -1.92 -4.10
CA ALA A 380 -15.84 -0.67 -4.07
C ALA A 380 -16.57 0.44 -4.83
N ALA A 381 -17.11 0.14 -6.03
CA ALA A 381 -17.84 1.09 -6.85
C ALA A 381 -19.08 1.65 -6.15
N ASP A 382 -19.87 0.80 -5.48
CA ASP A 382 -21.01 1.24 -4.69
C ASP A 382 -20.59 2.16 -3.53
N CYS A 383 -19.54 1.79 -2.79
CA CYS A 383 -19.01 2.60 -1.70
C CYS A 383 -18.52 3.97 -2.19
N ILE A 384 -17.78 4.00 -3.30
CA ILE A 384 -17.27 5.22 -3.93
C ILE A 384 -18.43 6.10 -4.42
N THR A 385 -19.44 5.51 -5.05
CA THR A 385 -20.61 6.25 -5.57
C THR A 385 -21.37 6.95 -4.45
N ARG A 386 -21.60 6.26 -3.32
CA ARG A 386 -22.22 6.87 -2.12
C ARG A 386 -21.39 8.02 -1.56
N MET A 387 -20.06 7.92 -1.61
CA MET A 387 -19.17 9.00 -1.19
C MET A 387 -19.23 10.20 -2.14
N VAL A 388 -19.30 9.95 -3.45
CA VAL A 388 -19.44 10.99 -4.47
C VAL A 388 -20.75 11.74 -4.31
N GLU A 389 -21.86 11.03 -4.14
CA GLU A 389 -23.18 11.60 -3.89
C GLU A 389 -23.17 12.48 -2.65
N ARG A 390 -22.62 11.97 -1.54
CA ARG A 390 -22.55 12.70 -0.26
C ARG A 390 -21.65 13.93 -0.33
N ALA A 391 -20.52 13.86 -1.03
CA ALA A 391 -19.57 14.95 -1.16
C ALA A 391 -19.97 15.95 -2.25
N ASN A 392 -20.97 15.62 -3.09
CA ASN A 392 -21.34 16.35 -4.29
C ASN A 392 -20.09 16.68 -5.15
N SER A 393 -19.23 15.68 -5.34
CA SER A 393 -17.95 15.84 -6.04
C SER A 393 -18.09 15.47 -7.52
N PRO A 394 -17.71 16.33 -8.47
CA PRO A 394 -17.86 16.06 -9.89
C PRO A 394 -16.81 15.07 -10.46
N VAL A 395 -15.70 14.85 -9.75
CA VAL A 395 -14.55 14.09 -10.26
C VAL A 395 -13.83 13.31 -9.15
N ILE A 396 -13.19 12.21 -9.55
CA ILE A 396 -12.37 11.36 -8.67
C ILE A 396 -10.95 11.31 -9.23
N TYR A 397 -9.97 11.65 -8.40
CA TYR A 397 -8.57 11.29 -8.63
C TYR A 397 -8.30 9.88 -8.15
N LEU A 398 -7.75 9.03 -9.01
CA LEU A 398 -7.41 7.64 -8.71
C LEU A 398 -5.90 7.42 -8.71
N SER A 399 -5.36 7.07 -7.54
CA SER A 399 -4.04 6.46 -7.38
C SER A 399 -4.21 4.95 -7.21
N THR A 400 -3.55 4.14 -8.04
CA THR A 400 -3.77 2.69 -8.04
C THR A 400 -2.62 1.90 -8.67
N ASP A 401 -2.44 0.68 -8.21
CA ASP A 401 -1.61 -0.37 -8.82
C ASP A 401 -2.45 -1.43 -9.58
N ALA A 402 -3.75 -1.16 -9.77
CA ALA A 402 -4.67 -2.07 -10.45
C ALA A 402 -4.37 -2.19 -11.95
N ALA A 403 -4.69 -3.35 -12.52
CA ALA A 403 -4.62 -3.55 -13.96
C ALA A 403 -5.61 -2.64 -14.70
N GLY A 404 -5.32 -2.34 -15.98
CA GLY A 404 -6.19 -1.51 -16.82
C GLY A 404 -7.63 -2.03 -16.87
N SER A 405 -7.81 -3.35 -16.99
CA SER A 405 -9.11 -4.03 -16.97
C SER A 405 -9.90 -3.80 -15.68
N GLU A 406 -9.24 -3.85 -14.52
CA GLU A 406 -9.88 -3.56 -13.22
C GLU A 406 -10.29 -2.09 -13.12
N THR A 407 -9.43 -1.17 -13.57
CA THR A 407 -9.78 0.27 -13.57
C THR A 407 -10.90 0.59 -14.55
N GLY A 408 -10.96 -0.10 -15.70
CA GLY A 408 -12.04 0.04 -16.68
C GLY A 408 -13.38 -0.46 -16.13
N LEU A 409 -13.37 -1.63 -15.47
CA LEU A 409 -14.55 -2.16 -14.80
C LEU A 409 -15.04 -1.21 -13.69
N LEU A 410 -14.13 -0.72 -12.86
CA LEU A 410 -14.46 0.26 -11.82
C LEU A 410 -15.10 1.53 -12.42
N GLN A 411 -14.51 2.09 -13.48
CA GLN A 411 -15.06 3.25 -14.19
C GLN A 411 -16.48 3.01 -14.74
N SER A 412 -16.76 1.81 -15.25
CA SER A 412 -18.10 1.47 -15.77
C SER A 412 -19.18 1.34 -14.68
N MET A 413 -18.77 1.11 -13.42
CA MET A 413 -19.69 0.88 -12.30
C MET A 413 -19.91 2.12 -11.43
N ILE A 414 -19.01 3.10 -11.47
CA ILE A 414 -19.18 4.37 -10.74
C ILE A 414 -20.11 5.29 -11.54
N MET A 415 -21.40 5.20 -11.24
CA MET A 415 -22.46 6.00 -11.88
C MET A 415 -23.35 6.66 -10.85
N LEU A 416 -23.65 7.95 -11.05
CA LEU A 416 -24.59 8.71 -10.24
C LEU A 416 -25.67 9.31 -11.14
N ASN A 417 -26.94 9.03 -10.86
CA ASN A 417 -28.09 9.50 -11.65
C ASN A 417 -27.97 9.20 -13.15
N GLY A 418 -27.47 8.01 -13.50
CA GLY A 418 -27.29 7.57 -14.89
C GLY A 418 -26.10 8.21 -15.61
N LYS A 419 -25.28 9.02 -14.92
CA LYS A 419 -24.06 9.62 -15.47
C LYS A 419 -22.82 8.96 -14.88
N THR A 420 -21.83 8.69 -15.73
CA THR A 420 -20.52 8.22 -15.30
C THR A 420 -19.77 9.34 -14.58
N ILE A 421 -19.18 9.05 -13.43
CA ILE A 421 -18.30 10.00 -12.74
C ILE A 421 -16.88 9.82 -13.30
N PRO A 422 -16.21 10.89 -13.78
CA PRO A 422 -14.86 10.77 -14.33
C PRO A 422 -13.85 10.29 -13.29
N LEU A 423 -13.09 9.25 -13.65
CA LEU A 423 -11.98 8.70 -12.88
C LEU A 423 -10.66 9.10 -13.51
N VAL A 424 -10.05 10.15 -12.96
CA VAL A 424 -8.82 10.74 -13.48
C VAL A 424 -7.63 10.06 -12.82
N LYS A 425 -6.81 9.38 -13.63
CA LYS A 425 -5.48 8.90 -13.23
C LYS A 425 -4.44 9.90 -13.72
N ARG A 426 -3.24 9.87 -13.11
CA ARG A 426 -2.06 10.53 -13.68
C ARG A 426 -1.86 10.01 -15.12
N PRO A 427 -1.98 10.86 -16.16
CA PRO A 427 -1.86 10.39 -17.53
C PRO A 427 -0.43 9.92 -17.81
N PRO A 428 -0.24 8.98 -18.74
CA PRO A 428 1.10 8.73 -19.29
C PRO A 428 1.61 10.03 -19.92
N ARG A 429 2.93 10.25 -19.86
CA ARG A 429 3.54 11.48 -20.39
C ARG A 429 3.06 11.74 -21.82
N ASN A 430 2.61 12.97 -22.05
CA ASN A 430 2.38 13.52 -23.36
C ASN A 430 3.27 14.77 -23.48
N SER A 431 4.16 14.83 -24.47
CA SER A 431 5.05 15.99 -24.67
C SER A 431 4.29 17.30 -24.95
N ALA A 432 3.02 17.21 -25.34
CA ALA A 432 2.14 18.36 -25.51
C ALA A 432 1.59 18.90 -24.18
N GLU A 433 1.52 18.06 -23.13
CA GLU A 433 0.99 18.45 -21.83
C GLU A 433 2.10 18.99 -20.93
N LYS A 434 1.92 20.20 -20.39
CA LYS A 434 2.96 20.89 -19.60
C LYS A 434 2.83 20.70 -18.09
N TRP A 435 1.85 19.93 -17.61
CA TRP A 435 1.59 19.79 -16.17
C TRP A 435 2.76 19.11 -15.43
N ASP A 436 3.43 18.13 -16.06
CA ASP A 436 4.58 17.38 -15.50
C ASP A 436 5.95 17.98 -15.86
N ALA A 437 5.98 19.12 -16.55
CA ALA A 437 7.20 19.68 -17.12
C ALA A 437 8.28 19.99 -16.07
N LEU A 438 7.90 20.25 -14.81
CA LEU A 438 8.85 20.45 -13.72
C LEU A 438 9.60 19.17 -13.38
N LEU A 439 8.90 18.04 -13.23
CA LEU A 439 9.54 16.76 -12.96
C LEU A 439 10.45 16.36 -14.13
N TYR A 440 9.98 16.55 -15.36
CA TYR A 440 10.75 16.24 -16.56
C TYR A 440 12.06 17.03 -16.65
N ARG A 441 12.00 18.36 -16.46
CA ARG A 441 13.22 19.21 -16.51
C ARG A 441 14.26 18.85 -15.46
N HIS A 442 13.85 18.14 -14.41
CA HIS A 442 14.73 17.68 -13.33
C HIS A 442 14.99 16.16 -13.39
N GLY A 443 14.59 15.48 -14.47
CA GLY A 443 14.83 14.04 -14.68
C GLY A 443 14.09 13.12 -13.70
N LEU A 444 12.92 13.54 -13.23
CA LEU A 444 12.11 12.82 -12.22
C LEU A 444 10.83 12.19 -12.81
N GLU A 445 10.60 12.27 -14.13
CA GLU A 445 9.33 11.82 -14.74
C GLU A 445 9.11 10.31 -14.66
N GLY A 446 10.19 9.53 -14.77
CA GLY A 446 10.18 8.07 -14.69
C GLY A 446 10.62 7.52 -13.34
N ASP A 447 10.86 8.39 -12.36
CA ASP A 447 11.33 7.99 -11.03
C ASP A 447 10.21 7.25 -10.29
N SER A 448 10.46 6.00 -9.95
CA SER A 448 9.49 5.13 -9.27
C SER A 448 9.11 5.63 -7.87
N GLN A 449 9.93 6.49 -7.26
CA GLN A 449 9.67 7.07 -5.94
C GLN A 449 8.79 8.33 -6.02
N VAL A 450 8.69 8.93 -7.21
CA VAL A 450 7.91 10.14 -7.50
C VAL A 450 6.58 9.81 -8.20
N ARG A 451 6.41 8.55 -8.63
CA ARG A 451 5.31 8.14 -9.51
C ARG A 451 3.93 8.18 -8.87
#